data_AF-A0A2D8XF72-F1
#
_entry.id   AF-A0A2D8XF72-F1
#
_cell.length_a   1.000
_cell.length_b   1.000
_cell.length_c   1.000
_cell.angle_alpha   90.00
_cell.angle_beta   90.00
_cell.angle_gamma   90.00
#
_symmetry.space_group_name_H-M   'P 1'
#
loop_
_entity.id
_entity.type
_entity.pdbx_description
1 polymer ?
#
loop_
_entity_poly.entity_id
_entity_poly.type
_entity_poly.pdbx_seq_one_letter_code
_entity_poly.pdbx_strand_id
1 'polypeptide(L)'
;MLIYKAAVNGDTMEWTDGVGKALGKLASMLNKQEKGRHTDTEEYYADPHVYVMDMNTGAAVLLEVDAENTKGKTHGRGYRKCAQVQQRMPSKFPQKKAFARLLSMAIRNFVPEDTDPAYYSVVVNKAIEDIAQMLTDDSEWSIEDEKHSPALNKAISKLMDMTLSTRAGDTLINIKVTPVDTAMMDVSAIKENKQEVVL
;
A
#
# COMPACT_ATOMS: atom_id res chain seq x y z
N MET A 1 8.62 -5.02 -1.34
CA MET A 1 9.65 -5.70 -2.14
C MET A 1 8.93 -6.40 -3.28
N LEU A 2 8.74 -5.73 -4.41
CA LEU A 2 8.04 -6.27 -5.57
C LEU A 2 9.10 -6.83 -6.52
N ILE A 3 9.09 -8.14 -6.69
CA ILE A 3 9.99 -8.87 -7.59
C ILE A 3 9.37 -8.77 -8.98
N TYR A 4 9.92 -7.90 -9.83
CA TYR A 4 9.58 -7.86 -11.24
C TYR A 4 10.27 -9.02 -11.95
N LYS A 5 9.50 -10.07 -12.30
CA LYS A 5 9.90 -11.03 -13.34
C LYS A 5 9.42 -10.49 -14.68
N ALA A 6 10.13 -9.48 -15.20
CA ALA A 6 10.18 -9.31 -16.64
C ALA A 6 11.11 -10.41 -17.15
N ALA A 7 10.57 -11.44 -17.80
CA ALA A 7 11.39 -12.41 -18.50
C ALA A 7 11.95 -11.73 -19.76
N VAL A 8 13.05 -10.99 -19.56
CA VAL A 8 13.88 -10.53 -20.68
C VAL A 8 14.66 -11.75 -21.14
N ASN A 9 14.10 -12.51 -22.09
CA ASN A 9 14.91 -13.38 -22.94
C ASN A 9 15.65 -12.47 -23.93
N GLY A 10 16.62 -11.70 -23.41
CA GLY A 10 17.55 -10.92 -24.19
C GLY A 10 18.87 -11.65 -24.16
N ASP A 11 19.23 -12.29 -25.28
CA ASP A 11 20.65 -12.37 -25.61
C ASP A 11 21.17 -10.92 -25.54
N THR A 12 22.12 -10.72 -24.64
CA THR A 12 22.36 -9.47 -23.92
C THR A 12 22.76 -8.32 -24.84
N MET A 13 21.82 -7.42 -25.13
CA MET A 13 22.14 -6.11 -25.71
C MET A 13 23.17 -5.41 -24.81
N GLU A 14 24.23 -4.88 -25.42
CA GLU A 14 25.25 -4.13 -24.68
C GLU A 14 24.71 -2.73 -24.36
N TRP A 15 24.52 -2.43 -23.08
CA TRP A 15 24.13 -1.10 -22.60
C TRP A 15 25.32 -0.42 -21.94
N THR A 16 25.41 0.90 -22.08
CA THR A 16 26.37 1.72 -21.35
C THR A 16 26.11 1.62 -19.85
N ASP A 17 27.18 1.46 -19.08
CA ASP A 17 27.12 1.41 -17.64
C ASP A 17 26.40 2.65 -17.07
N GLY A 18 25.42 2.41 -16.18
CA GLY A 18 24.67 3.47 -15.53
C GLY A 18 23.41 3.94 -16.26
N VAL A 19 23.08 3.41 -17.45
CA VAL A 19 21.81 3.71 -18.14
C VAL A 19 20.60 3.47 -17.23
N GLY A 20 20.58 2.37 -16.46
CA GLY A 20 19.50 2.11 -15.50
C GLY A 20 19.35 3.18 -14.41
N LYS A 21 20.46 3.78 -13.93
CA LYS A 21 20.41 4.89 -12.96
C LYS A 21 19.89 6.17 -13.62
N ALA A 22 20.29 6.44 -14.85
CA ALA A 22 19.81 7.59 -15.63
C ALA A 22 18.29 7.49 -15.88
N LEU A 23 17.81 6.32 -16.31
CA LEU A 23 16.39 6.05 -16.48
C LEU A 23 15.63 6.16 -15.15
N GLY A 24 16.20 5.70 -14.04
CA GLY A 24 15.62 5.87 -12.70
C GLY A 24 15.44 7.35 -12.32
N LYS A 25 16.40 8.22 -12.66
CA LYS A 25 16.29 9.66 -12.45
C LYS A 25 15.19 10.28 -13.32
N LEU A 26 15.14 9.94 -14.60
CA LEU A 26 14.07 10.38 -15.50
C LEU A 26 12.69 9.94 -14.98
N ALA A 27 12.55 8.68 -14.57
CA ALA A 27 11.32 8.14 -14.00
C ALA A 27 10.86 8.93 -12.76
N SER A 28 11.78 9.30 -11.87
CA SER A 28 11.45 10.11 -10.69
C SER A 28 10.85 11.48 -11.04
N MET A 29 11.35 12.11 -12.12
CA MET A 29 10.84 13.41 -12.60
C MET A 29 9.46 13.26 -13.23
N LEU A 30 9.27 12.23 -14.06
CA LEU A 30 7.98 11.92 -14.68
C LEU A 30 6.91 11.62 -13.64
N ASN A 31 7.24 10.83 -12.61
CA ASN A 31 6.33 10.53 -11.51
C ASN A 31 5.93 11.80 -10.72
N LYS A 32 6.84 12.77 -10.59
CA LYS A 32 6.52 14.06 -9.95
C LYS A 32 5.53 14.87 -10.80
N GLN A 33 5.71 14.89 -12.11
CA GLN A 33 4.78 15.54 -13.03
C GLN A 33 3.42 14.85 -13.06
N GLU A 34 3.38 13.51 -13.04
CA GLU A 34 2.16 12.72 -12.93
C GLU A 34 1.36 13.07 -11.67
N LYS A 35 2.02 13.13 -10.50
CA LYS A 35 1.40 13.56 -9.24
C LYS A 35 0.85 14.98 -9.27
N GLY A 36 1.37 15.84 -10.14
CA GLY A 36 0.83 17.18 -10.35
C GLY A 36 -0.42 17.21 -11.23
N ARG A 37 -0.64 16.19 -12.06
CA ARG A 37 -1.79 16.10 -13.00
C ARG A 37 -2.97 15.34 -12.43
N HIS A 38 -2.71 14.31 -11.62
CA HIS A 38 -3.75 13.41 -11.11
C HIS A 38 -3.85 13.47 -9.59
N THR A 39 -5.07 13.39 -9.08
CA THR A 39 -5.31 13.34 -7.64
C THR A 39 -5.08 11.93 -7.10
N ASP A 40 -4.89 11.82 -5.78
CA ASP A 40 -4.71 10.54 -5.10
C ASP A 40 -6.01 9.72 -4.99
N THR A 41 -7.17 10.34 -5.22
CA THR A 41 -8.49 9.70 -5.16
C THR A 41 -9.01 9.25 -6.52
N GLU A 42 -8.30 9.58 -7.59
CA GLU A 42 -8.69 9.26 -8.96
C GLU A 42 -8.13 7.89 -9.37
N GLU A 43 -8.98 7.07 -9.99
CA GLU A 43 -8.55 5.90 -10.75
C GLU A 43 -8.40 6.28 -12.21
N TYR A 44 -7.28 5.90 -12.83
CA TYR A 44 -7.08 6.15 -14.25
C TYR A 44 -6.21 5.07 -14.91
N TYR A 45 -6.29 5.06 -16.24
CA TYR A 45 -5.56 4.15 -17.12
C TYR A 45 -4.71 4.96 -18.11
N ALA A 46 -3.58 4.41 -18.52
CA ALA A 46 -2.74 5.00 -19.55
C ALA A 46 -2.03 3.90 -20.36
N ASP A 47 -1.72 4.20 -21.62
CA ASP A 47 -1.03 3.31 -22.54
C ASP A 47 0.31 3.94 -22.96
N PRO A 48 1.34 3.86 -22.10
CA PRO A 48 2.63 4.43 -22.40
C PRO A 48 3.29 3.67 -23.56
N HIS A 49 3.78 4.44 -24.53
CA HIS A 49 4.62 3.96 -25.62
C HIS A 49 5.95 4.70 -25.55
N VAL A 50 7.03 3.97 -25.25
CA VAL A 50 8.32 4.58 -24.92
C VAL A 50 9.43 3.90 -25.71
N TYR A 51 10.19 4.71 -26.46
CA TYR A 51 11.41 4.28 -27.13
C TYR A 51 12.62 4.69 -26.29
N VAL A 52 13.49 3.74 -25.99
CA VAL A 52 14.74 3.97 -25.27
C VAL A 52 15.89 3.50 -26.15
N MET A 53 16.83 4.40 -26.41
CA MET A 53 18.04 4.10 -27.17
C MET A 53 19.26 4.60 -26.41
N ASP A 54 20.24 3.72 -26.26
CA ASP A 54 21.58 4.10 -25.89
C ASP A 54 22.33 4.57 -27.14
N MET A 55 22.70 5.85 -27.14
CA MET A 55 23.38 6.49 -28.26
C MET A 55 24.82 6.02 -28.44
N ASN A 56 25.43 5.43 -27.40
CA ASN A 56 26.82 5.00 -27.43
C ASN A 56 26.97 3.57 -27.97
N THR A 57 26.10 2.65 -27.54
CA THR A 57 26.13 1.25 -27.98
C THR A 57 25.15 0.94 -29.09
N GLY A 58 24.19 1.82 -29.36
CA GLY A 58 23.11 1.59 -30.31
C GLY A 58 22.01 0.66 -29.80
N ALA A 59 22.13 0.12 -28.58
CA ALA A 59 21.12 -0.73 -27.98
C ALA A 59 19.80 0.04 -27.83
N ALA A 60 18.72 -0.52 -28.35
CA ALA A 60 17.42 0.13 -28.32
C ALA A 60 16.29 -0.86 -28.02
N VAL A 61 15.34 -0.39 -27.21
CA VAL A 61 14.13 -1.13 -26.87
C VAL A 61 12.90 -0.25 -27.02
N LEU A 62 11.83 -0.87 -27.47
CA LEU A 62 10.50 -0.29 -27.51
C LEU A 62 9.65 -0.90 -26.39
N LEU A 63 9.02 -0.04 -25.61
CA LEU A 63 8.12 -0.38 -24.51
C LEU A 63 6.70 -0.06 -24.96
N GLU A 64 5.86 -1.09 -25.08
CA GLU A 64 4.49 -0.98 -25.57
C GLU A 64 3.54 -1.77 -24.69
N VAL A 65 2.25 -1.50 -24.81
CA VAL A 65 1.23 -2.27 -24.11
C VAL A 65 1.29 -3.73 -24.57
N ASP A 66 1.27 -4.66 -23.62
CA ASP A 66 1.10 -6.06 -23.94
C ASP A 66 -0.37 -6.34 -24.31
N ALA A 67 -0.68 -6.21 -25.60
CA ALA A 67 -2.02 -6.38 -26.15
C ALA A 67 -2.55 -7.82 -26.05
N GLU A 68 -1.66 -8.81 -25.94
CA GLU A 68 -2.03 -10.22 -25.78
C GLU A 68 -2.53 -10.49 -24.35
N ASN A 69 -2.04 -9.71 -23.38
CA ASN A 69 -2.44 -9.84 -21.99
C ASN A 69 -3.58 -8.89 -21.62
N THR A 70 -4.80 -9.30 -21.97
CA THR A 70 -6.05 -8.59 -21.60
C THR A 70 -6.57 -8.95 -20.20
N LYS A 71 -5.92 -9.90 -19.52
CA LYS A 71 -6.39 -10.44 -18.24
C LYS A 71 -5.83 -9.63 -17.06
N GLY A 72 -6.63 -9.53 -15.99
CA GLY A 72 -6.23 -8.91 -14.74
C GLY A 72 -6.71 -7.47 -14.57
N LYS A 73 -6.18 -6.81 -13.54
CA LYS A 73 -6.68 -5.50 -13.08
C LYS A 73 -6.38 -4.36 -14.05
N THR A 74 -5.45 -4.50 -15.00
CA THR A 74 -5.14 -3.46 -16.00
C THR A 74 -6.13 -3.43 -17.16
N HIS A 75 -6.98 -4.45 -17.32
CA HIS A 75 -7.98 -4.57 -18.39
C HIS A 75 -7.37 -4.40 -19.81
N GLY A 76 -6.15 -4.90 -20.02
CA GLY A 76 -5.43 -4.77 -21.29
C GLY A 76 -4.78 -3.41 -21.56
N ARG A 77 -4.85 -2.46 -20.62
CA ARG A 77 -4.13 -1.17 -20.70
C ARG A 77 -2.70 -1.31 -20.16
N GLY A 78 -1.79 -0.47 -20.64
CA GLY A 78 -0.38 -0.50 -20.26
C GLY A 78 -0.11 -0.13 -18.81
N TYR A 79 -0.97 0.70 -18.22
CA TYR A 79 -0.85 1.19 -16.86
C TYR A 79 -2.23 1.42 -16.22
N ARG A 80 -2.33 1.10 -14.93
CA ARG A 80 -3.47 1.48 -14.07
C ARG A 80 -2.96 2.03 -12.74
N LYS A 81 -3.49 3.17 -12.34
CA LYS A 81 -3.40 3.66 -10.95
C LYS A 81 -4.75 3.53 -10.29
N CYS A 82 -4.82 2.79 -9.19
CA CYS A 82 -6.02 2.68 -8.37
C CYS A 82 -6.12 3.88 -7.42
N ALA A 83 -7.36 4.30 -7.13
CA ALA A 83 -7.63 5.29 -6.10
C ALA A 83 -7.12 4.83 -4.72
N GLN A 84 -6.70 5.79 -3.89
CA GLN A 84 -6.41 5.53 -2.49
C GLN A 84 -7.66 5.06 -1.74
N VAL A 85 -7.47 4.12 -0.82
CA VAL A 85 -8.55 3.55 -0.02
C VAL A 85 -8.36 3.91 1.44
N GLN A 86 -9.45 4.21 2.14
CA GLN A 86 -9.42 4.33 3.59
C GLN A 86 -9.54 2.93 4.21
N GLN A 87 -8.56 2.57 5.02
CA GLN A 87 -8.54 1.29 5.73
C GLN A 87 -8.30 1.54 7.22
N ARG A 88 -9.02 0.80 8.06
CA ARG A 88 -8.73 0.74 9.50
C ARG A 88 -7.45 -0.07 9.72
N MET A 89 -6.48 0.51 10.42
CA MET A 89 -5.21 -0.14 10.75
C MET A 89 -5.17 -0.48 12.24
N PRO A 90 -5.38 -1.75 12.63
CA PRO A 90 -5.41 -2.14 14.05
C PRO A 90 -4.14 -1.78 14.81
N SER A 91 -2.99 -1.79 14.13
CA SER A 91 -1.69 -1.43 14.72
C SER A 91 -1.58 0.03 15.18
N LYS A 92 -2.41 0.93 14.63
CA LYS A 92 -2.46 2.34 15.07
C LYS A 92 -3.27 2.52 16.33
N PHE A 93 -4.05 1.51 16.74
CA PHE A 93 -4.79 1.58 17.99
C PHE A 93 -3.80 1.53 19.17
N PRO A 94 -3.73 2.57 20.02
CA PRO A 94 -2.75 2.62 21.09
C PRO A 94 -3.22 1.78 22.30
N GLN A 95 -3.37 0.46 22.10
CA GLN A 95 -3.91 -0.50 23.06
C GLN A 95 -3.30 -0.32 24.45
N LYS A 96 -1.97 -0.38 24.56
CA LYS A 96 -1.27 -0.23 25.86
C LYS A 96 -1.62 1.06 26.59
N LYS A 97 -1.71 2.19 25.87
CA LYS A 97 -2.05 3.49 26.49
C LYS A 97 -3.53 3.55 26.89
N ALA A 98 -4.41 2.93 26.12
CA ALA A 98 -5.84 2.85 26.44
C ALA A 98 -6.07 2.00 27.69
N PHE A 99 -5.51 0.78 27.74
CA PHE A 99 -5.61 -0.09 28.90
C PHE A 99 -4.95 0.51 30.15
N ALA A 100 -3.79 1.15 30.02
CA ALA A 100 -3.16 1.84 31.15
C ALA A 100 -4.01 3.00 31.70
N ARG A 101 -4.71 3.76 30.84
CA ARG A 101 -5.64 4.80 31.28
C ARG A 101 -6.85 4.21 32.01
N LEU A 102 -7.46 3.16 31.44
CA LEU A 102 -8.61 2.49 32.05
C LEU A 102 -8.27 1.93 33.43
N LEU A 103 -7.12 1.25 33.53
CA LEU A 103 -6.62 0.73 34.79
C LEU A 103 -6.39 1.85 35.80
N SER A 104 -5.75 2.97 35.40
CA SER A 104 -5.55 4.13 36.27
C SER A 104 -6.88 4.75 36.75
N MET A 105 -7.91 4.82 35.90
CA MET A 105 -9.25 5.30 36.29
C MET A 105 -9.93 4.34 37.27
N ALA A 106 -9.82 3.02 37.05
CA ALA A 106 -10.37 2.02 37.96
C ALA A 106 -9.68 2.12 39.33
N ILE A 107 -8.34 2.15 39.37
CA ILE A 107 -7.56 2.26 40.61
C ILE A 107 -7.87 3.55 41.37
N ARG A 108 -7.98 4.71 40.68
CA ARG A 108 -8.32 5.99 41.31
C ARG A 108 -9.66 5.99 42.04
N ASN A 109 -10.62 5.16 41.62
CA ASN A 109 -11.89 5.01 42.33
C ASN A 109 -11.75 4.21 43.64
N PHE A 110 -10.68 3.43 43.80
CA PHE A 110 -10.47 2.56 44.96
C PHE A 110 -9.28 2.98 45.85
N VAL A 111 -8.35 3.79 45.33
CA VAL A 111 -7.16 4.27 46.04
C VAL A 111 -7.10 5.80 45.97
N PRO A 112 -7.22 6.51 47.11
CA PRO A 112 -7.09 7.96 47.18
C PRO A 112 -5.73 8.44 46.64
N GLU A 113 -5.70 9.63 46.03
CA GLU A 113 -4.49 10.19 45.40
C GLU A 113 -3.33 10.42 46.40
N ASP A 114 -3.65 10.54 47.68
CA ASP A 114 -2.70 10.84 48.77
C ASP A 114 -2.06 9.58 49.38
N THR A 115 -2.33 8.40 48.81
CA THR A 115 -1.83 7.11 49.33
C THR A 115 -0.34 6.93 49.03
N ASP A 116 0.42 6.38 49.99
CA ASP A 116 1.83 6.05 49.84
C ASP A 116 2.07 5.18 48.57
N PRO A 117 3.02 5.58 47.69
CA PRO A 117 3.36 4.85 46.47
C PRO A 117 3.65 3.35 46.66
N ALA A 118 4.16 2.95 47.83
CA ALA A 118 4.42 1.55 48.14
C ALA A 118 3.13 0.73 48.23
N TYR A 119 2.12 1.25 48.95
CA TYR A 119 0.80 0.62 49.06
C TYR A 119 0.00 0.71 47.77
N TYR A 120 0.15 1.82 47.04
CA TYR A 120 -0.41 1.98 45.70
C TYR A 120 0.02 0.82 44.79
N SER A 121 1.32 0.49 44.74
CA SER A 121 1.83 -0.58 43.88
C SER A 121 1.26 -1.97 44.21
N VAL A 122 1.06 -2.28 45.48
CA VAL A 122 0.55 -3.58 45.94
C VAL A 122 -0.92 -3.76 45.57
N VAL A 123 -1.74 -2.73 45.79
CA VAL A 123 -3.17 -2.75 45.43
C VAL A 123 -3.34 -2.83 43.91
N VAL A 124 -2.52 -2.10 43.15
CA VAL A 124 -2.53 -2.15 41.69
C VAL A 124 -2.16 -3.52 41.15
N ASN A 125 -1.11 -4.15 41.68
CA ASN A 125 -0.69 -5.48 41.23
C ASN A 125 -1.77 -6.53 41.52
N LYS A 126 -2.39 -6.49 42.71
CA LYS A 126 -3.48 -7.40 43.05
C LYS A 126 -4.71 -7.18 42.16
N ALA A 127 -5.08 -5.92 41.91
CA ALA A 127 -6.19 -5.61 41.00
C ALA A 127 -5.92 -6.09 39.56
N ILE A 128 -4.67 -6.01 39.07
CA ILE A 128 -4.30 -6.55 37.76
C ILE A 128 -4.45 -8.07 37.73
N GLU A 129 -4.01 -8.77 38.78
CA GLU A 129 -4.14 -10.23 38.90
C GLU A 129 -5.60 -10.66 38.95
N ASP A 130 -6.43 -10.02 39.77
CA ASP A 130 -7.86 -10.31 39.88
C ASP A 130 -8.60 -10.06 38.55
N ILE A 131 -8.31 -8.94 37.87
CA ILE A 131 -8.89 -8.62 36.54
C ILE A 131 -8.44 -9.65 35.50
N ALA A 132 -7.18 -10.06 35.51
CA ALA A 132 -6.68 -11.06 34.57
C ALA A 132 -7.38 -12.40 34.77
N GLN A 133 -7.64 -12.79 36.02
CA GLN A 133 -8.33 -14.02 36.36
C GLN A 133 -9.80 -14.01 35.90
N MET A 134 -10.53 -12.92 36.18
CA MET A 134 -11.92 -12.74 35.72
C MET A 134 -12.05 -12.70 34.20
N LEU A 135 -11.07 -12.11 33.49
CA LEU A 135 -11.07 -12.07 32.03
C LEU A 135 -10.77 -13.42 31.37
N THR A 136 -10.14 -14.35 32.08
CA THR A 136 -9.81 -15.69 31.56
C THR A 136 -10.86 -16.76 31.86
N ASP A 137 -11.81 -16.48 32.76
CA ASP A 137 -12.87 -17.40 33.13
C ASP A 137 -14.21 -17.00 32.46
N ASP A 138 -14.49 -17.60 31.30
CA ASP A 138 -15.72 -17.37 30.54
C ASP A 138 -17.01 -17.72 31.33
N SER A 139 -16.89 -18.46 32.45
CA SER A 139 -18.05 -18.82 33.28
C SER A 139 -18.53 -17.70 34.21
N GLU A 140 -17.71 -16.65 34.41
CA GLU A 140 -18.10 -15.46 35.18
C GLU A 140 -18.79 -14.38 34.34
N TRP A 141 -18.86 -14.55 33.01
CA TRP A 141 -19.47 -13.58 32.11
C TRP A 141 -20.99 -13.69 32.20
N SER A 142 -21.65 -12.60 32.59
CA SER A 142 -23.09 -12.53 32.78
C SER A 142 -23.77 -11.67 31.72
N ILE A 143 -25.08 -11.82 31.57
CA ILE A 143 -25.90 -10.96 30.70
C ILE A 143 -25.91 -9.51 31.22
N GLU A 144 -25.65 -9.29 32.52
CA GLU A 144 -25.58 -7.93 33.08
C GLU A 144 -24.36 -7.14 32.58
N ASP A 145 -23.28 -7.83 32.18
CA ASP A 145 -22.09 -7.21 31.59
C ASP A 145 -22.40 -6.57 30.22
N GLU A 146 -23.47 -7.01 29.55
CA GLU A 146 -23.95 -6.42 28.30
C GLU A 146 -24.82 -5.17 28.48
N LYS A 147 -25.21 -4.83 29.72
CA LYS A 147 -26.11 -3.70 30.01
C LYS A 147 -25.58 -2.36 29.50
N HIS A 148 -24.26 -2.24 29.39
CA HIS A 148 -23.57 -1.05 28.88
C HIS A 148 -23.02 -1.21 27.46
N SER A 149 -23.28 -2.34 26.80
CA SER A 149 -22.82 -2.63 25.43
C SER A 149 -23.09 -1.51 24.42
N PRO A 150 -24.25 -0.83 24.40
CA PRO A 150 -24.47 0.28 23.46
C PRO A 150 -23.52 1.47 23.67
N ALA A 151 -23.24 1.83 24.92
CA ALA A 151 -22.33 2.91 25.26
C ALA A 151 -20.86 2.52 24.97
N LEU A 152 -20.50 1.28 25.29
CA LEU A 152 -19.19 0.71 25.01
C LEU A 152 -18.92 0.64 23.50
N ASN A 153 -19.86 0.15 22.70
CA ASN A 153 -19.76 0.08 21.24
C ASN A 153 -19.61 1.47 20.61
N LYS A 154 -20.27 2.48 21.16
CA LYS A 154 -20.09 3.88 20.72
C LYS A 154 -18.69 4.41 21.04
N ALA A 155 -18.14 4.08 22.21
CA ALA A 155 -16.78 4.45 22.58
C ALA A 155 -15.73 3.72 21.73
N ILE A 156 -15.90 2.41 21.52
CA ILE A 156 -15.05 1.58 20.65
C ILE A 156 -15.08 2.14 19.23
N SER A 157 -16.25 2.51 18.69
CA SER A 157 -16.36 3.08 17.36
C SER A 157 -15.53 4.37 17.21
N LYS A 158 -15.62 5.28 18.19
CA LYS A 158 -14.79 6.51 18.21
C LYS A 158 -13.29 6.21 18.29
N LEU A 159 -12.90 5.21 19.09
CA LEU A 159 -11.51 4.77 19.19
C LEU A 159 -11.02 4.12 17.89
N MET A 160 -11.87 3.37 17.20
CA MET A 160 -11.58 2.73 15.93
C MET A 160 -11.51 3.75 14.79
N ASP A 161 -12.22 4.88 14.86
CA ASP A 161 -12.07 5.95 13.88
C ASP A 161 -10.67 6.60 13.95
N MET A 162 -10.00 6.58 15.10
CA MET A 162 -8.58 6.98 15.20
C MET A 162 -7.62 6.03 14.45
N THR A 163 -8.09 4.85 14.07
CA THR A 163 -7.30 3.86 13.32
C THR A 163 -7.45 3.99 11.81
N LEU A 164 -8.34 4.87 11.35
CA LEU A 164 -8.51 5.13 9.92
C LEU A 164 -7.24 5.73 9.36
N SER A 165 -6.75 5.13 8.29
CA SER A 165 -5.60 5.61 7.54
C SER A 165 -5.89 5.52 6.06
N THR A 166 -5.46 6.52 5.33
CA THR A 166 -5.42 6.45 3.87
C THR A 166 -4.26 5.53 3.46
N ARG A 167 -4.56 4.53 2.63
CA ARG A 167 -3.58 3.62 2.05
C ARG A 167 -3.44 3.94 0.56
N ALA A 168 -2.19 3.94 0.09
CA ALA A 168 -1.89 4.06 -1.34
C ALA A 168 -2.64 2.98 -2.14
N GLY A 169 -3.32 3.39 -3.21
CA GLY A 169 -3.90 2.44 -4.17
C GLY A 169 -2.79 1.68 -4.91
N ASP A 170 -3.14 0.51 -5.43
CA ASP A 170 -2.23 -0.28 -6.26
C ASP A 170 -1.84 0.48 -7.54
N THR A 171 -0.60 0.28 -8.00
CA THR A 171 -0.16 0.70 -9.34
C THR A 171 0.28 -0.54 -10.10
N LEU A 172 -0.22 -0.70 -11.33
CA LEU A 172 -0.06 -1.91 -12.13
C LEU A 172 0.40 -1.54 -13.53
N ILE A 173 1.26 -2.38 -14.10
CA ILE A 173 1.87 -2.19 -15.40
C ILE A 173 1.68 -3.47 -16.22
N ASN A 174 1.31 -3.31 -17.49
CA ASN A 174 1.18 -4.37 -18.49
C ASN A 174 1.91 -3.96 -19.77
N ILE A 175 3.24 -4.07 -19.74
CA ILE A 175 4.13 -3.59 -20.81
C ILE A 175 4.97 -4.75 -21.33
N LYS A 176 5.08 -4.84 -22.66
CA LYS A 176 6.01 -5.69 -23.40
C LYS A 176 7.25 -4.88 -23.76
N VAL A 177 8.41 -5.51 -23.67
CA VAL A 177 9.70 -4.91 -24.07
C VAL A 177 10.18 -5.62 -25.33
N THR A 178 10.32 -4.88 -26.43
CA THR A 178 10.74 -5.40 -27.73
C THR A 178 12.11 -4.81 -28.11
N PRO A 179 13.16 -5.64 -28.20
CA PRO A 179 14.44 -5.26 -28.79
C PRO A 179 14.27 -4.72 -30.23
N VAL A 180 14.89 -3.58 -30.55
CA VAL A 180 14.70 -2.96 -31.88
C VAL A 180 15.36 -3.77 -33.00
N ASP A 181 16.43 -4.51 -32.70
CA ASP A 181 17.04 -5.45 -33.66
C ASP A 181 16.04 -6.52 -34.14
N THR A 182 15.14 -6.95 -33.25
CA THR A 182 14.03 -7.87 -33.59
C THR A 182 12.84 -7.14 -34.25
N ALA A 183 12.63 -5.86 -33.96
CA ALA A 183 11.59 -5.06 -34.60
C ALA A 183 11.88 -4.79 -36.09
N MET A 184 13.15 -4.67 -36.49
CA MET A 184 13.53 -4.53 -37.90
C MET A 184 13.23 -5.78 -38.74
N MET A 185 13.11 -6.97 -38.12
CA MET A 185 12.69 -8.20 -38.80
C MET A 185 11.17 -8.33 -38.96
N ASP A 186 10.39 -7.64 -38.13
CA ASP A 186 8.92 -7.60 -38.23
C ASP A 186 8.44 -6.40 -39.07
N VAL A 187 8.81 -6.41 -40.36
CA VAL A 187 8.46 -5.36 -41.33
C VAL A 187 6.94 -5.21 -41.51
N SER A 188 6.17 -6.23 -41.11
CA SER A 188 4.70 -6.25 -41.12
C SER A 188 4.14 -5.32 -40.03
N ALA A 189 4.64 -5.41 -38.79
CA ALA A 189 4.20 -4.59 -37.66
C ALA A 189 4.58 -3.10 -37.80
N ILE A 190 5.69 -2.79 -38.46
CA ILE A 190 6.11 -1.40 -38.74
C ILE A 190 5.21 -0.72 -39.80
N LYS A 191 4.63 -1.49 -40.73
CA LYS A 191 3.77 -0.94 -41.80
C LYS A 191 2.36 -0.59 -41.31
N GLU A 192 1.78 -1.36 -40.39
CA GLU A 192 0.46 -1.05 -39.83
C GLU A 192 0.47 0.27 -39.02
N ASN A 193 1.52 0.51 -38.23
CA ASN A 193 1.67 1.77 -37.47
C ASN A 193 1.92 3.02 -38.32
N LYS A 194 2.30 2.88 -39.61
CA LYS A 194 2.43 4.03 -40.53
C LYS A 194 1.14 4.38 -41.28
N GLN A 195 0.15 3.49 -41.31
CA GLN A 195 -1.13 3.78 -41.96
C GLN A 195 -2.14 4.50 -41.06
N GLU A 196 -2.02 4.42 -39.73
CA GLU A 196 -2.91 5.16 -38.82
C GLU A 196 -2.52 6.63 -38.56
N VAL A 197 -1.35 7.09 -39.05
CA VAL A 197 -0.92 8.50 -38.91
C VAL A 197 -1.35 9.38 -40.09
N VAL A 198 -2.10 8.82 -41.05
CA VAL A 198 -2.74 9.61 -42.12
C VAL A 198 -4.21 9.26 -42.20
N LEU A 199 -5.01 9.89 -41.35
CA LEU A 199 -6.36 10.41 -41.63
C LEU A 199 -6.72 11.48 -40.59
#